data_AF-A0AAV1IB05-F1
#
_entry.id   AF-A0AAV1IB05-F1
#
_cell.length_a   1.000
_cell.length_b   1.000
_cell.length_c   1.000
_cell.angle_alpha   90.00
_cell.angle_beta   90.00
_cell.angle_gamma   90.00
#
_symmetry.space_group_name_H-M   'P 1'
#
loop_
_entity.id
_entity.type
_entity.pdbx_description
1 polymer ?
#
loop_
_entity_poly.entity_id
_entity_poly.type
_entity_poly.pdbx_seq_one_letter_code
_entity_poly.pdbx_strand_id
1 'polypeptide(L)'
;MRELKRRGLSSDKAAESQARTQIEAPPRAPPKDQTRSQLEVSRALNSEGLEGLIPRGKELLKLGLSFFLAFGPLILGIAALAGTLYFLFGDQFIHGGRTSMSMPRYVDPYELLGQPTVDPTVPLRPEQLNQ
;
A
#
# COMPACT_ATOMS: atom_id res chain seq x y z
N MET A 1 -11.83 -47.77 -29.96
CA MET A 1 -12.19 -47.31 -31.33
C MET A 1 -13.69 -47.33 -31.66
N ARG A 2 -14.57 -48.01 -30.91
CA ARG A 2 -16.01 -48.11 -31.24
C ARG A 2 -16.87 -46.86 -30.92
N GLU A 3 -16.38 -45.93 -30.10
CA GLU A 3 -17.14 -44.74 -29.68
C GLU A 3 -17.09 -43.57 -30.67
N LEU A 4 -16.03 -43.46 -31.48
CA LEU A 4 -15.89 -42.43 -32.51
C LEU A 4 -16.90 -42.60 -33.66
N LYS A 5 -17.27 -43.84 -33.98
CA LYS A 5 -18.27 -44.15 -35.01
C LYS A 5 -19.71 -43.88 -34.56
N ARG A 6 -19.99 -43.91 -33.25
CA ARG A 6 -21.32 -43.57 -32.67
C ARG A 6 -21.61 -42.07 -32.70
N ARG A 7 -20.58 -41.22 -32.75
CA ARG A 7 -20.71 -39.75 -32.77
C ARG A 7 -20.82 -39.18 -34.20
N GLY A 8 -21.00 -40.03 -35.22
CA GLY A 8 -21.23 -39.59 -36.60
C GLY A 8 -20.03 -38.92 -37.29
N LEU A 9 -18.87 -38.82 -36.63
CA LEU A 9 -17.62 -38.33 -37.22
C LEU A 9 -16.90 -39.50 -37.91
N SER A 10 -17.29 -39.78 -39.16
CA SER A 10 -16.41 -40.48 -40.09
C SER A 10 -15.25 -39.57 -40.48
N SER A 11 -14.05 -40.14 -40.59
CA SER A 11 -12.80 -39.42 -40.97
C SER A 11 -12.96 -38.59 -42.24
N ASP A 12 -13.86 -39.02 -43.13
CA ASP A 12 -14.14 -38.36 -44.41
C ASP A 12 -14.79 -36.98 -44.24
N LYS A 13 -15.64 -36.78 -43.22
CA LYS A 13 -16.26 -35.46 -42.95
C LYS A 13 -15.34 -34.51 -42.18
N ALA A 14 -14.37 -35.03 -41.43
CA ALA A 14 -13.35 -34.21 -40.78
C ALA A 14 -12.40 -33.58 -41.81
N ALA A 15 -12.07 -34.33 -42.88
CA ALA A 15 -11.31 -33.81 -44.01
C ALA A 15 -12.10 -32.73 -44.79
N GLU A 16 -13.41 -32.92 -44.95
CA GLU A 16 -14.27 -31.97 -45.69
C GLU A 16 -14.51 -30.64 -44.94
N SER A 17 -14.58 -30.67 -43.60
CA SER A 17 -14.69 -29.44 -42.80
C SER A 17 -13.39 -28.61 -42.76
N GLN A 18 -12.23 -29.27 -42.91
CA GLN A 18 -10.94 -28.58 -43.03
C GLN A 18 -10.73 -28.03 -44.45
N ALA A 19 -11.24 -28.72 -45.48
CA ALA A 19 -11.20 -28.25 -46.86
C ALA A 19 -12.08 -27.01 -47.11
N ARG A 20 -13.15 -26.80 -46.32
CA ARG A 20 -14.08 -25.66 -46.51
C ARG A 20 -13.72 -24.39 -45.72
N THR A 21 -12.66 -24.40 -44.91
CA THR A 21 -12.13 -23.21 -44.22
C THR A 21 -10.86 -22.68 -44.90
N GLN A 22 -10.59 -23.11 -46.12
CA GLN A 22 -9.54 -22.56 -46.98
C GLN A 22 -10.21 -21.79 -48.12
N ILE A 23 -10.97 -20.77 -47.76
CA ILE A 23 -11.33 -19.72 -48.72
C ILE A 23 -10.05 -18.91 -48.95
N GLU A 24 -9.50 -19.10 -50.14
CA GLU A 24 -8.37 -18.43 -50.77
C GLU A 24 -8.34 -16.92 -50.45
N ALA A 25 -7.44 -16.51 -49.56
CA ALA A 25 -6.95 -15.14 -49.53
C ALA A 25 -6.00 -14.96 -50.72
N PRO A 26 -6.04 -13.82 -51.46
CA PRO A 26 -5.10 -13.60 -52.56
C PRO A 26 -3.67 -13.75 -52.05
N PRO A 27 -2.69 -14.12 -52.88
CA PRO A 27 -1.30 -14.23 -52.47
C PRO A 27 -0.85 -12.86 -51.99
N ARG A 28 -0.95 -12.63 -50.68
CA ARG A 28 -0.44 -11.42 -50.05
C ARG A 28 1.06 -11.63 -50.08
N ALA A 29 1.68 -11.13 -51.14
CA ALA A 29 3.11 -10.90 -51.16
C ALA A 29 3.47 -10.29 -49.80
N PRO A 30 4.47 -10.82 -49.07
CA PRO A 30 4.86 -10.21 -47.81
C PRO A 30 5.10 -8.73 -48.10
N PRO A 31 4.49 -7.80 -47.34
CA PRO A 31 4.81 -6.39 -47.51
C PRO A 31 6.32 -6.27 -47.38
N LYS A 32 6.98 -5.78 -48.43
CA LYS A 32 8.44 -5.81 -48.62
C LYS A 32 9.24 -4.98 -47.59
N ASP A 33 8.57 -4.38 -46.59
CA ASP A 33 9.15 -3.38 -45.69
C ASP A 33 9.03 -3.71 -44.19
N GLN A 34 8.77 -4.96 -43.77
CA GLN A 34 8.54 -5.26 -42.34
C GLN A 34 9.62 -6.09 -41.63
N THR A 35 10.89 -5.92 -41.98
CA THR A 35 11.99 -6.36 -41.11
C THR A 35 12.55 -5.20 -40.31
N ARG A 36 11.71 -4.48 -39.54
CA ARG A 36 12.25 -3.82 -38.35
C ARG A 36 12.57 -4.93 -37.36
N SER A 37 13.81 -4.99 -36.89
CA SER A 37 14.20 -5.97 -35.88
C SER A 37 13.29 -5.78 -34.67
N GLN A 38 12.60 -6.84 -34.24
CA GLN A 38 11.71 -6.79 -33.07
C GLN A 38 12.44 -6.24 -31.83
N LEU A 39 13.76 -6.46 -31.74
CA LEU A 39 14.62 -5.91 -30.70
C LEU A 39 14.71 -4.37 -30.75
N GLU A 40 14.80 -3.78 -31.93
CA GLU A 40 14.86 -2.32 -32.09
C GLU A 40 13.55 -1.67 -31.65
N VAL A 41 12.43 -2.30 -32.00
CA VAL A 41 11.10 -1.85 -31.58
C VAL A 41 10.94 -1.97 -30.06
N SER A 42 11.37 -3.09 -29.46
CA SER A 42 11.28 -3.26 -27.99
C SER A 42 12.22 -2.31 -27.23
N ARG A 43 13.43 -2.05 -27.75
CA ARG A 43 14.36 -1.07 -27.18
C ARG A 43 13.83 0.36 -27.28
N ALA A 44 13.23 0.72 -28.41
CA ALA A 44 12.63 2.04 -28.58
C ALA A 44 11.51 2.26 -27.55
N LEU A 45 10.55 1.32 -27.45
CA LEU A 45 9.45 1.38 -26.48
C LEU A 45 9.93 1.49 -25.02
N ASN A 46 11.01 0.80 -24.67
CA ASN A 46 11.57 0.85 -23.30
C ASN A 46 12.37 2.15 -23.03
N SER A 47 12.72 2.89 -24.08
CA SER A 47 13.52 4.13 -23.97
C SER A 47 12.67 5.41 -23.99
N GLU A 48 11.39 5.32 -24.38
CA GLU A 48 10.47 6.47 -24.44
C GLU A 48 10.37 7.24 -23.10
N GLY A 49 10.47 6.53 -21.97
CA GLY A 49 10.44 7.16 -20.64
C GLY A 49 11.72 7.93 -20.27
N LEU A 50 12.83 7.69 -20.96
CA LEU A 50 14.14 8.30 -20.66
C LEU A 50 14.32 9.66 -21.33
N GLU A 51 13.66 9.92 -22.46
CA GLU A 51 13.80 11.18 -23.20
C GLU A 51 13.38 12.41 -22.38
N GLY A 52 12.46 12.23 -21.42
CA GLY A 52 11.98 13.27 -20.52
C GLY A 52 12.63 13.28 -19.13
N LEU A 53 13.53 12.35 -18.82
CA LEU A 53 13.99 12.12 -17.44
C LEU A 53 14.79 13.31 -16.90
N ILE A 54 15.76 13.83 -17.66
CA ILE A 54 16.58 14.95 -17.23
C ILE A 54 15.76 16.25 -17.10
N PRO A 55 14.91 16.64 -18.08
CA PRO A 55 14.03 17.79 -17.94
C PRO A 55 13.10 17.69 -16.72
N ARG A 56 12.40 16.57 -16.53
CA ARG A 56 11.48 16.35 -15.40
C ARG A 56 12.22 16.27 -14.07
N GLY A 57 13.41 15.66 -14.05
CA GLY A 57 14.28 15.63 -12.88
C GLY A 57 14.70 17.03 -12.44
N LYS A 58 14.97 17.95 -13.38
CA LYS A 58 15.25 19.35 -13.06
C LYS A 58 14.04 20.07 -12.46
N GLU A 59 12.83 19.79 -12.95
CA GLU A 59 11.60 20.35 -12.37
C GLU A 59 11.36 19.83 -10.95
N LEU A 60 11.51 18.53 -10.74
CA LEU A 60 11.45 17.91 -9.41
C LEU A 60 12.48 18.50 -8.45
N LEU A 61 13.72 18.69 -8.92
CA LEU A 61 14.78 19.28 -8.10
C LEU A 61 14.48 20.75 -7.75
N LYS A 62 13.99 21.54 -8.70
CA LYS A 62 13.57 22.94 -8.45
C LYS A 62 12.42 22.99 -7.44
N LEU A 63 11.42 22.13 -7.60
CA LEU A 63 10.26 22.10 -6.71
C LEU A 63 10.67 21.65 -5.30
N GLY A 64 11.44 20.56 -5.18
CA GLY A 64 11.95 20.08 -3.90
C GLY A 64 12.84 21.10 -3.20
N LEU A 65 13.77 21.74 -3.93
CA LEU A 65 14.67 22.73 -3.37
C LEU A 65 13.92 24.00 -2.94
N SER A 66 12.99 24.50 -3.75
CA SER A 66 12.19 25.68 -3.40
C SER A 66 11.32 25.45 -2.15
N PHE A 67 10.68 24.28 -2.04
CA PHE A 67 9.94 23.90 -0.84
C PHE A 67 10.87 23.83 0.39
N PHE A 68 12.02 23.17 0.26
CA PHE A 68 12.98 23.04 1.35
C PHE A 68 13.54 24.40 1.79
N LEU A 69 13.83 25.33 0.88
CA LEU A 69 14.32 26.67 1.23
C LEU A 69 13.20 27.56 1.80
N ALA A 70 11.96 27.43 1.31
CA ALA A 70 10.83 28.20 1.82
C ALA A 70 10.50 27.84 3.27
N PHE A 71 10.51 26.54 3.60
CA PHE A 71 10.21 26.05 4.94
C PHE A 71 11.45 25.81 5.81
N GLY A 72 12.64 25.80 5.22
CA GLY A 72 13.91 25.54 5.90
C GLY A 72 14.15 26.43 7.11
N PRO A 73 14.02 27.76 7.02
CA PRO A 73 14.17 28.65 8.17
C PRO A 73 13.19 28.35 9.31
N LEU A 74 11.94 28.01 8.99
CA LEU A 74 10.93 27.64 9.99
C LEU A 74 11.28 26.30 10.66
N ILE A 75 11.65 25.29 9.86
CA ILE A 75 12.10 23.98 10.36
C ILE A 75 13.31 24.16 11.28
N LEU A 76 14.28 24.97 10.86
CA LEU A 76 15.51 25.24 11.62
C LEU A 76 15.20 26.02 12.90
N GLY A 77 14.26 26.98 12.86
CA GLY A 77 13.78 27.70 14.04
C GLY A 77 13.11 26.79 15.06
N ILE A 78 12.22 25.89 14.61
CA ILE A 78 11.56 24.91 15.49
C ILE A 78 12.57 23.92 16.06
N ALA A 79 13.48 23.40 15.23
CA ALA A 79 14.52 22.47 15.66
C ALA A 79 15.47 23.14 16.67
N ALA A 80 15.86 24.39 16.43
CA ALA A 80 16.68 25.17 17.36
C ALA A 80 15.95 25.41 18.67
N LEU A 81 14.68 25.85 18.62
CA LEU A 81 13.86 26.05 19.82
C LEU A 81 13.73 24.77 20.63
N ALA A 82 13.36 23.65 20.00
CA ALA A 82 13.26 22.36 20.65
C ALA A 82 14.60 21.90 21.23
N GLY A 83 15.70 22.10 20.49
CA GLY A 83 17.06 21.79 20.95
C GLY A 83 17.49 22.66 22.13
N THR A 84 17.17 23.95 22.13
CA THR A 84 17.45 24.87 23.24
C THR A 84 16.64 24.48 24.47
N LEU A 85 15.35 24.18 24.32
CA LEU A 85 14.51 23.74 25.42
C LEU A 85 15.00 22.40 25.99
N TYR A 86 15.38 21.45 25.13
CA TYR A 86 16.00 20.20 25.57
C TYR A 86 17.34 20.43 26.27
N PHE A 87 18.19 21.34 25.78
CA PHE A 87 19.47 21.66 26.42
C PHE A 87 19.28 22.29 27.81
N LEU A 88 18.28 23.16 27.98
CA LEU A 88 18.01 23.86 29.24
C LEU A 88 17.27 22.99 30.27
N PHE A 89 16.32 22.17 29.83
CA PHE A 89 15.42 21.42 30.71
C PHE A 89 15.65 19.91 30.70
N GLY A 90 16.44 19.38 29.76
CA GLY A 90 16.76 17.95 29.62
C GLY A 90 15.50 17.08 29.59
N ASP A 91 15.50 16.06 30.44
CA ASP A 91 14.40 15.10 30.60
C ASP A 91 13.08 15.72 31.13
N GLN A 92 13.09 16.97 31.59
CA GLN A 92 11.84 17.68 31.96
C GLN A 92 11.13 18.28 30.75
N PHE A 93 11.83 18.51 29.62
CA PHE A 93 11.21 19.07 28.41
C PHE A 93 10.34 18.03 27.69
N ILE A 94 10.89 16.83 27.48
CA ILE A 94 10.19 15.71 26.86
C ILE A 94 9.53 14.90 27.97
N HIS A 95 8.21 14.95 28.06
CA HIS A 95 7.45 14.19 29.07
C HIS A 95 7.40 12.72 28.67
N GLY A 96 8.51 11.99 28.86
CA GLY A 96 8.60 10.55 28.55
C GLY A 96 7.77 9.64 29.45
N GLY A 97 7.04 10.20 30.42
CA GLY A 97 6.54 9.45 31.57
C GLY A 97 7.70 9.02 32.44
N ARG A 98 7.63 9.29 33.75
CA ARG A 98 8.64 8.71 34.65
C ARG A 98 8.50 7.19 34.56
N THR A 99 9.56 6.48 34.22
CA THR A 99 9.64 5.00 34.28
C THR A 99 9.29 4.45 35.66
N SER A 100 9.25 5.31 36.68
CA SER A 100 8.83 5.00 38.04
C SER A 100 7.32 4.98 38.27
N MET A 101 6.47 5.29 37.28
CA MET A 101 5.05 4.95 37.40
C MET A 101 4.93 3.45 37.16
N SER A 102 5.03 2.70 38.26
CA SER A 102 4.65 1.29 38.29
C SER A 102 3.34 1.11 37.52
N MET A 103 3.25 0.07 36.69
CA MET A 103 1.97 -0.32 36.09
C MET A 103 0.86 -0.18 37.14
N PRO A 104 -0.30 0.43 36.81
CA PRO A 104 -1.44 0.46 37.71
C PRO A 104 -1.65 -0.95 38.27
N ARG A 105 -1.67 -1.06 39.60
CA ARG A 105 -1.85 -2.36 40.24
C ARG A 105 -3.21 -2.89 39.80
N TYR A 106 -3.25 -4.12 39.31
CA TYR A 106 -4.52 -4.80 39.07
C TYR A 106 -5.30 -4.85 40.40
N VAL A 107 -6.50 -4.29 40.38
CA VAL A 107 -7.47 -4.39 41.47
C VAL A 107 -8.55 -5.35 40.99
N ASP A 108 -8.87 -6.35 41.81
CA ASP A 108 -9.92 -7.29 41.48
C ASP A 108 -11.27 -6.54 41.39
N PRO A 109 -12.00 -6.63 40.26
CA PRO A 109 -13.30 -5.99 40.13
C PRO A 109 -14.29 -6.44 41.21
N TYR A 110 -14.20 -7.68 41.71
CA TYR A 110 -15.09 -8.15 42.78
C TYR A 110 -14.80 -7.50 44.14
N GLU A 111 -13.56 -7.06 44.38
CA GLU A 111 -13.23 -6.27 45.57
C GLU A 111 -13.87 -4.88 45.49
N LEU A 112 -13.86 -4.25 44.31
CA LEU A 112 -14.46 -2.94 44.09
C LEU A 112 -15.99 -2.97 44.20
N LEU A 113 -16.62 -4.02 43.67
CA LEU A 113 -18.08 -4.25 43.80
C LEU A 113 -18.51 -4.60 45.24
N GLY A 114 -17.56 -4.97 46.09
CA GLY A 114 -17.80 -5.24 47.51
C GLY A 114 -17.77 -4.00 48.40
N GLN A 115 -17.18 -2.91 47.92
CA GLN A 115 -17.08 -1.67 48.67
C GLN A 115 -18.42 -0.93 48.67
N PRO A 116 -18.75 -0.20 49.76
CA PRO A 116 -19.90 0.67 49.77
C PRO A 116 -19.76 1.70 48.65
N THR A 117 -20.64 1.61 47.65
CA THR A 117 -20.64 2.54 46.52
C THR A 117 -21.43 3.79 46.86
N VAL A 118 -20.99 4.92 46.31
CA VAL A 118 -21.72 6.19 46.38
C VAL A 118 -22.91 6.23 45.40
N ASP A 119 -23.04 5.20 44.55
CA ASP A 119 -24.11 5.08 43.57
C ASP A 119 -25.45 4.71 44.24
N PRO A 120 -26.45 5.60 44.23
CA PRO A 120 -27.75 5.36 44.86
C PRO A 120 -28.58 4.27 44.17
N THR A 121 -28.18 3.84 42.95
CA THR A 121 -28.89 2.80 42.19
C THR A 121 -28.39 1.39 42.48
N VAL A 122 -27.29 1.25 43.23
CA VAL A 122 -26.76 -0.05 43.64
C VAL A 122 -27.27 -0.37 45.04
N PRO A 123 -28.06 -1.45 45.23
CA PRO A 123 -28.59 -1.80 46.54
C PRO A 123 -27.46 -2.19 47.51
N LEU A 124 -27.47 -1.59 48.70
CA LEU A 124 -26.54 -1.95 49.77
C LEU A 124 -26.75 -3.40 50.19
N ARG A 125 -25.64 -4.13 50.37
CA ARG A 125 -25.67 -5.51 50.88
C ARG A 125 -26.22 -5.48 52.32
N PRO A 126 -27.01 -6.48 52.77
CA PRO A 126 -27.62 -6.47 54.12
C PRO A 126 -26.61 -6.28 55.26
N GLU A 127 -25.40 -6.80 55.10
CA GLU A 127 -24.27 -6.70 56.03
C GLU A 127 -23.76 -5.25 56.25
N GLN A 128 -24.10 -4.32 55.35
CA GLN A 128 -23.71 -2.89 55.42
C GLN A 128 -24.81 -2.01 56.04
N LEU A 129 -26.00 -2.58 56.32
CA LEU A 129 -27.14 -1.84 56.87
C LEU A 129 -27.09 -1.72 58.41
N ASN A 130 -26.18 -2.44 59.06
CA ASN A 130 -26.05 -2.56 60.53
C ASN A 130 -24.76 -1.93 61.10
N GLN A 131 -24.06 -1.11 60.33
CA GLN A 131 -22.94 -0.27 60.79
C GLN A 131 -23.36 1.20 60.81
#